data_AF-A0A6S6QUQ8-F1
#
_entry.id   AF-A0A6S6QUQ8-F1
#
_cell.length_a   1.000
_cell.length_b   1.000
_cell.length_c   1.000
_cell.angle_alpha   90.00
_cell.angle_beta   90.00
_cell.angle_gamma   90.00
#
_symmetry.space_group_name_H-M   'P 1'
#
loop_
_entity.id
_entity.type
_entity.pdbx_description
1 polymer ?
#
loop_
_entity_poly.entity_id
_entity_poly.type
_entity_poly.pdbx_seq_one_letter_code
_entity_poly.pdbx_strand_id
1 'polypeptide(L)'
;MNEQTIILFFLIAATGITLFLYMCKAKKSIEYKNDERWQLIQNKANNMANHSNNILLLLLFAGNMVSLFYDIQITFTFNRVLTYGLLFVGLRNAIEVFALGYFDNRL
;
A
#
# COMPACT_ATOMS: atom_id res chain seq x y z
N MET A 1 -5.02 -26.04 -1.19
CA MET A 1 -3.91 -25.13 -0.85
C MET A 1 -4.14 -24.65 0.58
N ASN A 2 -3.12 -24.68 1.45
CA ASN A 2 -3.28 -24.30 2.86
C ASN A 2 -3.41 -22.77 3.00
N GLU A 3 -4.18 -22.30 3.99
CA GLU A 3 -4.38 -20.85 4.29
C GLU A 3 -3.04 -20.13 4.47
N GLN A 4 -2.11 -20.77 5.18
CA GLN A 4 -0.76 -20.26 5.41
C GLN A 4 0.04 -20.07 4.11
N THR A 5 -0.11 -20.99 3.15
CA THR A 5 0.57 -20.91 1.86
C THR A 5 0.06 -19.72 1.04
N ILE A 6 -1.24 -19.44 1.10
CA ILE A 6 -1.85 -18.28 0.43
C ILE A 6 -1.32 -16.97 1.04
N ILE A 7 -1.32 -16.86 2.36
CA ILE A 7 -0.80 -15.67 3.06
C ILE A 7 0.67 -15.45 2.74
N LEU A 8 1.49 -16.51 2.76
CA LEU A 8 2.91 -16.44 2.45
C LEU A 8 3.15 -15.93 1.02
N PHE A 9 2.37 -16.41 0.05
CA PHE A 9 2.45 -15.95 -1.33
C PHE A 9 2.19 -14.44 -1.44
N PHE A 10 1.13 -13.94 -0.79
CA PHE A 10 0.82 -12.51 -0.78
C PHE A 10 1.90 -11.67 -0.08
N LEU A 11 2.51 -12.18 1.00
CA LEU A 11 3.61 -11.50 1.66
C LEU A 11 4.84 -11.38 0.76
N ILE A 12 5.23 -12.46 0.08
CA ILE A 12 6.34 -12.43 -0.88
C ILE A 12 6.03 -11.43 -2.00
N ALA A 13 4.81 -11.42 -2.54
CA ALA A 13 4.38 -10.47 -3.55
C ALA A 13 4.44 -9.02 -3.02
N ALA A 14 3.93 -8.75 -1.82
CA ALA A 14 3.96 -7.43 -1.19
C ALA A 14 5.40 -6.91 -0.99
N THR A 15 6.31 -7.77 -0.54
CA THR A 15 7.73 -7.43 -0.42
C THR A 15 8.36 -7.17 -1.79
N GLY A 16 8.08 -8.01 -2.78
CA GLY A 16 8.57 -7.84 -4.15
C GLY A 16 8.12 -6.51 -4.77
N ILE A 17 6.84 -6.16 -4.62
CA ILE A 17 6.28 -4.87 -5.08
C ILE A 17 6.96 -3.70 -4.38
N THR A 18 7.21 -3.81 -3.08
CA THR A 18 7.89 -2.77 -2.31
C THR A 18 9.30 -2.53 -2.82
N LEU A 19 10.08 -3.59 -3.01
CA LEU A 19 11.42 -3.49 -3.59
C LEU A 19 11.39 -2.92 -5.00
N PHE A 20 10.45 -3.39 -5.83
CA PHE A 20 10.27 -2.92 -7.20
C PHE A 20 9.94 -1.42 -7.26
N LEU A 21 9.05 -0.93 -6.39
CA LEU A 21 8.73 0.49 -6.28
C LEU A 21 9.99 1.34 -6.02
N TYR A 22 10.82 0.94 -5.07
CA TYR A 22 12.07 1.64 -4.76
C TYR A 22 13.04 1.62 -5.95
N MET A 23 13.19 0.48 -6.62
CA MET A 23 14.01 0.37 -7.82
C MET A 23 13.51 1.28 -8.96
N CYS A 24 12.19 1.31 -9.20
CA CYS A 24 11.58 2.19 -10.20
C CYS A 24 11.82 3.67 -9.89
N LYS A 25 11.63 4.07 -8.62
CA LYS A 25 11.87 5.45 -8.20
C LYS A 25 13.34 5.84 -8.36
N ALA A 26 14.27 4.97 -7.97
CA ALA A 26 15.70 5.21 -8.11
C ALA A 26 16.12 5.33 -9.58
N LYS A 27 15.64 4.44 -10.45
CA LYS A 27 15.92 4.50 -11.89
C LYS A 27 15.42 5.81 -12.51
N LYS A 28 14.17 6.18 -12.26
CA LYS A 28 13.56 7.41 -12.79
C LYS A 28 14.19 8.69 -12.21
N SER A 29 14.64 8.65 -10.96
CA SER A 29 15.39 9.75 -10.34
C SER A 29 16.68 10.08 -11.10
N ILE A 30 17.38 9.05 -11.59
CA ILE A 30 18.59 9.23 -12.41
C ILE A 30 18.23 9.73 -13.82
N GLU A 31 17.21 9.13 -14.44
CA GLU A 31 16.77 9.47 -15.80
C GLU A 31 16.31 10.93 -15.93
N TYR A 32 15.46 11.37 -15.01
CA TYR A 32 14.95 12.74 -14.97
C TYR A 32 15.85 13.70 -14.19
N LYS A 33 17.06 13.28 -13.77
CA LYS A 33 18.02 14.11 -13.02
C LYS A 33 17.43 14.85 -11.81
N ASN A 34 16.38 14.30 -11.19
CA ASN A 34 15.58 14.93 -10.13
C ASN A 34 14.94 16.28 -10.49
N ASP A 35 14.55 16.46 -11.75
CA ASP A 35 13.84 17.64 -12.21
C ASP A 35 12.46 17.80 -11.53
N GLU A 36 11.92 19.03 -11.59
CA GLU A 36 10.62 19.38 -11.00
C GLU A 36 9.47 18.50 -11.51
N ARG A 37 9.52 18.09 -12.79
CA ARG A 37 8.52 17.17 -13.38
C ARG A 37 8.50 15.83 -12.65
N TRP A 38 9.67 15.28 -12.31
CA TRP A 38 9.75 14.02 -11.58
C TRP A 38 9.20 14.15 -10.16
N GLN A 39 9.47 15.27 -9.48
CA GLN A 39 8.88 15.55 -8.18
C GLN A 39 7.35 15.66 -8.25
N LEU A 40 6.81 16.32 -9.29
CA LEU A 40 5.37 16.42 -9.50
C LEU A 40 4.71 15.05 -9.75
N ILE A 41 5.34 14.19 -10.55
CA ILE A 41 4.87 12.82 -10.81
C ILE A 41 4.87 12.01 -9.51
N GLN A 42 5.96 12.06 -8.74
CA GLN A 42 6.05 11.39 -7.43
C GLN A 42 4.97 11.89 -6.47
N ASN A 43 4.75 13.20 -6.38
CA ASN A 43 3.76 13.78 -5.47
C ASN A 43 2.34 13.33 -5.85
N LYS A 44 1.98 13.32 -7.13
CA LYS A 44 0.68 12.81 -7.59
C LYS A 44 0.51 11.33 -7.30
N ALA A 45 1.54 10.52 -7.57
CA ALA A 45 1.50 9.08 -7.29
C ALA A 45 1.38 8.79 -5.79
N ASN A 46 2.17 9.46 -4.96
CA ASN A 46 2.10 9.32 -3.51
C ASN A 46 0.77 9.82 -2.94
N ASN A 47 0.21 10.91 -3.47
CA ASN A 47 -1.12 11.38 -3.03
C ASN A 47 -2.21 10.35 -3.34
N MET A 48 -2.15 9.70 -4.51
CA MET A 48 -3.06 8.61 -4.86
C MET A 48 -2.88 7.40 -3.92
N ALA A 49 -1.64 7.01 -3.64
CA ALA A 49 -1.36 5.96 -2.67
C ALA A 49 -1.82 6.34 -1.25
N ASN A 50 -1.71 7.61 -0.85
CA ASN A 50 -2.15 8.09 0.45
C ASN A 50 -3.67 8.04 0.62
N HIS A 51 -4.45 8.06 -0.48
CA HIS A 51 -5.89 7.83 -0.42
C HIS A 51 -6.23 6.46 0.19
N SER A 52 -5.37 5.45 0.03
CA SER A 52 -5.55 4.13 0.67
C SER A 52 -5.52 4.21 2.20
N ASN A 53 -4.77 5.15 2.79
CA ASN A 53 -4.73 5.36 4.24
C ASN A 53 -6.07 5.91 4.75
N ASN A 54 -6.72 6.79 3.98
CA ASN A 54 -8.04 7.30 4.33
C ASN A 54 -9.10 6.19 4.30
N ILE A 55 -9.02 5.30 3.30
CA ILE A 55 -9.89 4.11 3.21
C ILE A 55 -9.66 3.18 4.41
N LEU A 56 -8.39 2.93 4.77
CA LEU A 56 -8.07 2.12 5.94
C LEU A 56 -8.63 2.72 7.23
N LEU A 57 -8.49 4.04 7.41
CA LEU A 57 -9.02 4.73 8.58
C LEU A 57 -10.54 4.57 8.67
N LEU A 58 -11.24 4.72 7.55
CA LEU A 58 -12.69 4.53 7.49
C LEU A 58 -13.10 3.08 7.84
N LEU A 59 -12.36 2.08 7.34
CA LEU A 59 -12.60 0.67 7.67
C LEU A 59 -12.37 0.37 9.15
N LEU A 60 -11.29 0.87 9.73
CA LEU A 60 -10.98 0.72 11.15
C LEU A 60 -12.04 1.40 12.02
N PHE A 61 -12.47 2.61 11.64
CA PHE A 61 -13.52 3.34 12.34
C PHE A 61 -14.85 2.58 12.29
N ALA A 62 -15.27 2.12 11.11
CA ALA A 62 -16.50 1.35 10.96
C ALA A 62 -16.48 0.05 11.78
N GLY A 63 -15.36 -0.69 11.76
CA GLY A 63 -15.20 -1.90 12.59
C GLY A 63 -15.30 -1.63 14.08
N ASN A 64 -14.72 -0.52 14.55
CA ASN A 64 -14.84 -0.08 15.95
C ASN A 64 -16.28 0.27 16.31
N MET A 65 -16.99 1.01 15.45
CA MET A 65 -18.39 1.34 15.67
C MET A 65 -19.25 0.08 15.81
N VAL A 66 -19.09 -0.91 14.92
CA VAL A 66 -19.82 -2.18 15.03
C VAL A 66 -19.54 -2.89 16.36
N SER A 67 -18.26 -2.95 16.77
CA SER A 67 -17.89 -3.56 18.05
C SER A 67 -18.54 -2.85 19.24
N LEU A 68 -18.59 -1.51 19.23
CA LEU A 68 -19.18 -0.70 20.29
C LEU A 68 -20.71 -0.82 20.38
N PHE A 69 -21.42 -0.86 19.24
CA PHE A 69 -22.89 -0.84 19.24
C PHE A 69 -23.55 -2.22 19.35
N TYR A 70 -22.84 -3.30 18.99
CA TYR A 70 -23.39 -4.66 19.01
C TYR A 70 -22.81 -5.53 20.14
N ASP A 71 -21.99 -4.95 21.04
CA ASP A 71 -21.28 -5.65 22.11
C ASP A 71 -20.51 -6.89 21.62
N ILE A 72 -19.96 -6.79 20.40
CA ILE A 72 -19.17 -7.86 19.79
C ILE A 72 -17.72 -7.62 20.14
N GLN A 73 -17.13 -8.51 20.94
CA GLN A 73 -15.71 -8.45 21.23
C GLN A 73 -14.88 -9.06 20.09
N ILE A 74 -14.39 -8.21 19.18
CA ILE A 74 -13.51 -8.63 18.09
C ILE A 74 -12.08 -8.76 18.64
N THR A 75 -11.55 -9.98 18.67
CA THR A 75 -10.17 -10.24 19.10
C THR A 75 -9.29 -10.63 17.92
N PHE A 76 -8.13 -10.01 17.81
CA PHE A 76 -7.09 -10.37 16.85
C PHE A 76 -5.81 -10.76 17.57
N THR A 77 -5.15 -11.80 17.09
CA THR A 77 -3.79 -12.09 17.52
C THR A 77 -2.84 -11.05 16.95
N PHE A 78 -1.81 -10.68 17.70
CA PHE A 78 -0.82 -9.70 17.25
C PHE A 78 -0.17 -10.10 15.91
N ASN A 79 0.10 -11.39 15.71
CA ASN A 79 0.63 -11.92 14.46
C ASN A 79 -0.28 -11.65 13.25
N ARG A 80 -1.60 -11.75 13.41
CA ARG A 80 -2.57 -11.43 12.35
C ARG A 80 -2.58 -9.94 12.03
N VAL A 81 -2.50 -9.08 13.05
CA VAL A 81 -2.40 -7.62 12.86
C VAL A 81 -1.13 -7.25 12.09
N LEU A 82 0.02 -7.82 12.46
CA LEU A 82 1.28 -7.61 11.73
C LEU A 82 1.20 -8.06 10.28
N THR A 83 0.59 -9.23 10.03
CA THR A 83 0.41 -9.77 8.69
C THR A 83 -0.45 -8.84 7.83
N TYR A 84 -1.61 -8.40 8.34
CA TYR A 84 -2.48 -7.49 7.61
C TYR A 84 -1.84 -6.11 7.40
N GLY A 85 -1.06 -5.62 8.38
CA GLY A 85 -0.29 -4.40 8.24
C GLY A 85 0.72 -4.47 7.09
N LEU A 86 1.49 -5.56 7.00
CA LEU A 86 2.43 -5.79 5.90
C LEU A 86 1.72 -5.87 4.54
N LEU A 87 0.59 -6.59 4.47
CA LEU A 87 -0.20 -6.70 3.25
C LEU A 87 -0.77 -5.34 2.81
N PHE A 88 -1.24 -4.53 3.76
CA PHE A 88 -1.72 -3.18 3.48
C PHE A 88 -0.60 -2.29 2.92
N VAL A 89 0.59 -2.33 3.52
CA VAL A 89 1.76 -1.60 3.00
C VAL A 89 2.10 -2.05 1.58
N GLY A 90 2.10 -3.35 1.31
CA GLY A 90 2.30 -3.89 -0.04
C GLY A 90 1.27 -3.40 -1.05
N LEU A 91 -0.01 -3.37 -0.66
CA LEU A 91 -1.09 -2.89 -1.51
C LEU A 91 -0.98 -1.38 -1.77
N ARG A 92 -0.68 -0.57 -0.76
CA ARG A 92 -0.39 0.86 -0.93
C ARG A 92 0.75 1.07 -1.93
N ASN A 93 1.84 0.31 -1.78
CA ASN A 93 2.99 0.41 -2.67
C ASN A 93 2.63 -0.03 -4.10
N ALA A 94 1.76 -1.03 -4.26
CA ALA A 94 1.25 -1.43 -5.58
C ALA A 94 0.48 -0.28 -6.25
N ILE A 95 -0.42 0.39 -5.53
CA ILE A 95 -1.13 1.58 -6.02
C ILE A 95 -0.13 2.64 -6.47
N GLU A 96 0.93 2.88 -5.70
CA GLU A 96 1.95 3.86 -6.06
C GLU A 96 2.71 3.47 -7.34
N VAL A 97 3.08 2.20 -7.52
CA VAL A 97 3.72 1.71 -8.75
C VAL A 97 2.83 1.96 -9.96
N PHE A 98 1.54 1.61 -9.88
CA PHE A 98 0.59 1.84 -10.96
C PHE A 98 0.42 3.34 -11.25
N ALA A 99 0.32 4.16 -10.21
CA ALA A 99 0.18 5.61 -10.35
C ALA A 99 1.44 6.23 -10.98
N LEU A 100 2.64 5.79 -10.59
CA LEU A 100 3.90 6.23 -11.21
C LEU A 100 3.96 5.90 -12.70
N GLY A 101 3.53 4.71 -13.12
CA GLY A 101 3.46 4.35 -14.53
C GLY A 101 2.42 5.18 -15.30
N TYR A 102 1.26 5.41 -14.68
CA TYR A 102 0.18 6.18 -15.28
C TYR A 102 0.54 7.65 -15.49
N PHE A 103 1.10 8.31 -14.48
CA PHE A 103 1.43 9.74 -14.55
C PHE A 103 2.66 10.01 -15.43
N ASP A 104 3.64 9.11 -15.45
CA ASP A 104 4.81 9.22 -16.31
C ASP A 104 4.46 9.19 -17.81
N ASN A 105 3.47 8.37 -18.19
CA ASN A 105 2.99 8.33 -19.57
C ASN A 105 2.11 9.54 -19.96
N ARG A 106 1.65 10.36 -19.01
CA ARG A 106 0.63 11.39 -19.22
C ARG A 106 1.12 12.82 -19.00
N LEU A 107 2.16 13.02 -18.18
CA LEU A 107 2.80 14.29 -17.87
C LEU A 107 4.17 14.33 -18.49
#